data_AF-A0A967XSQ8-F1
#
_entry.id   AF-A0A967XSQ8-F1
#
_cell.length_a   1.000
_cell.length_b   1.000
_cell.length_c   1.000
_cell.angle_alpha   90.00
_cell.angle_beta   90.00
_cell.angle_gamma   90.00
#
_symmetry.space_group_name_H-M   'P 1'
#
loop_
_entity.id
_entity.type
_entity.pdbx_description
1 polymer ?
#
loop_
_entity_poly.entity_id
_entity_poly.type
_entity_poly.pdbx_seq_one_letter_code
_entity_poly.pdbx_strand_id
1 'polypeptide(L)' 'DGTVNLQLVGACGGCPMSTMTLTAGIERILKDRVPGVDAVNAV' A
#
# COMPACT_ATOMS: atom_id res chain seq x y z
N ASP A 1 7.49 -12.43 8.28
CA ASP A 1 7.28 -11.93 6.92
C ASP A 1 6.40 -10.70 7.02
N GLY A 2 7.00 -9.52 7.08
CA GLY A 2 6.34 -8.24 7.38
C GLY A 2 5.47 -7.71 6.24
N THR A 3 4.69 -8.56 5.59
CA THR A 3 3.93 -8.24 4.39
C THR A 3 2.51 -7.81 4.72
N VAL A 4 2.13 -6.59 4.34
CA VAL A 4 0.80 -6.02 4.58
C VAL A 4 -0.01 -6.04 3.30
N ASN A 5 -1.17 -6.69 3.33
CA ASN A 5 -2.11 -6.68 2.21
C ASN A 5 -3.16 -5.60 2.43
N LEU A 6 -3.42 -4.77 1.43
CA LEU A 6 -4.42 -3.71 1.54
C LEU A 6 -5.21 -3.50 0.25
N GLN A 7 -6.51 -3.31 0.41
CA GLN A 7 -7.46 -3.13 -0.68
C GLN A 7 -7.83 -1.66 -0.81
N LEU A 8 -7.61 -1.09 -1.98
CA LEU A 8 -7.95 0.31 -2.23
C LEU A 8 -9.43 0.42 -2.57
N VAL A 9 -10.16 1.18 -1.77
CA VAL A 9 -11.60 1.44 -1.97
C VAL A 9 -11.84 2.84 -2.56
N GLY A 10 -12.88 2.97 -3.38
CA GLY A 10 -13.27 4.25 -4.02
C GLY A 10 -12.69 4.46 -5.43
N ALA A 11 -12.70 5.70 -5.91
CA ALA A 11 -12.28 6.03 -7.29
C ALA A 11 -10.85 5.59 -7.62
N CYS A 12 -9.95 5.62 -6.62
CA CYS A 12 -8.57 5.16 -6.75
C CYS A 12 -8.42 3.63 -6.82
N GLY A 13 -9.47 2.86 -6.46
CA GLY A 13 -9.46 1.39 -6.54
C GLY A 13 -9.67 0.83 -7.95
N GLY A 14 -10.23 1.64 -8.87
CA GLY A 14 -10.50 1.23 -10.26
C GLY A 14 -9.44 1.66 -11.28
N CYS A 15 -8.51 2.53 -10.89
CA CYS A 15 -7.50 3.09 -11.79
C CYS A 15 -6.11 2.48 -11.51
N PRO A 16 -5.56 1.62 -12.39
CA PRO A 16 -4.29 0.91 -12.15
C PRO A 16 -3.08 1.84 -11.98
N MET A 17 -3.17 3.06 -12.51
CA MET A 17 -2.14 4.09 -12.31
C MET A 17 -2.18 4.69 -10.90
N SER A 18 -3.38 4.93 -10.38
CA SER A 18 -3.58 5.45 -9.03
C SER A 18 -3.22 4.40 -7.99
N THR A 19 -3.49 3.12 -8.24
CA THR A 19 -3.15 2.04 -7.29
C THR A 19 -1.63 1.91 -7.10
N MET A 20 -0.82 1.99 -8.16
CA MET A 20 0.65 1.94 -8.03
C MET A 20 1.21 3.12 -7.22
N THR A 21 0.81 4.34 -7.54
CA THR A 21 1.33 5.54 -6.87
C THR A 21 0.88 5.62 -5.41
N LEU A 22 -0.37 5.26 -5.12
CA LEU A 22 -0.91 5.29 -3.77
C LEU A 22 -0.30 4.18 -2.89
N THR A 23 -0.12 2.97 -3.43
CA THR A 23 0.51 1.86 -2.70
C THR A 23 1.94 2.20 -2.29
N ALA A 24 2.72 2.82 -3.16
CA ALA A 24 4.08 3.27 -2.84
C ALA A 24 4.11 4.35 -1.73
N GLY A 25 3.16 5.30 -1.77
CA GLY A 25 3.02 6.30 -0.71
C GLY A 25 2.65 5.69 0.64
N ILE A 26 1.71 4.73 0.63
CA ILE A 26 1.24 4.00 1.80
C ILE A 26 2.37 3.14 2.39
N GLU A 27 3.11 2.42 1.56
CA GLU A 27 4.27 1.62 1.99
C GLU A 27 5.30 2.47 2.73
N ARG A 28 5.63 3.65 2.20
CA ARG A 28 6.59 4.55 2.84
C ARG A 28 6.12 5.01 4.22
N ILE A 29 4.83 5.31 4.36
CA ILE A 29 4.24 5.73 5.64
C ILE A 29 4.20 4.57 6.64
N LEU A 30 3.85 3.36 6.18
CA LEU A 30 3.80 2.17 7.03
C LEU A 30 5.18 1.77 7.53
N LYS A 31 6.21 1.80 6.67
CA LYS A 31 7.60 1.53 7.08
C LYS A 31 8.11 2.51 8.14
N ASP A 32 7.68 3.76 8.07
CA ASP A 32 8.07 4.81 9.01
C ASP A 32 7.32 4.73 10.35
N ARG A 33 6.03 4.37 10.31
CA ARG A 33 5.16 4.34 11.51
C ARG A 33 5.10 3.00 12.21
N VAL A 34 5.36 1.90 11.49
CA VAL A 34 5.20 0.54 12.00
C VAL A 34 6.52 -0.21 11.84
N PRO A 35 7.28 -0.41 12.93
CA PRO A 35 8.50 -1.21 12.87
C PRO A 35 8.14 -2.67 12.56
N GLY A 36 8.78 -3.23 11.52
CA GLY A 36 8.57 -4.62 11.09
C GLY A 36 7.74 -4.81 9.82
N VAL A 37 7.40 -3.72 9.11
CA VAL A 37 6.82 -3.81 7.76
C VAL A 37 7.93 -3.91 6.71
N ASP A 38 7.93 -5.01 5.96
CA ASP A 38 8.91 -5.28 4.90
C ASP A 38 8.35 -4.90 3.51
N ALA A 39 7.09 -5.28 3.25
CA ALA A 39 6.46 -5.15 1.94
C ALA A 39 4.96 -4.86 2.06
N VAL A 40 4.40 -4.22 1.03
CA VAL A 40 2.96 -3.95 0.94
C VAL A 40 2.43 -4.47 -0.39
N ASN A 41 1.30 -5.18 -0.36
CA ASN A 41 0.66 -5.75 -1.53
C ASN A 41 -0.76 -5.21 -1.68
N ALA A 42 -1.10 -4.72 -2.87
CA ALA A 42 -2.46 -4.29 -3.19
C ALA A 42 -3.26 -5.48 -3.71
N VAL A 43 -4.43 -5.75 -3.08
CA VAL A 43 -5.35 -6.84 -3.45
C VAL A 43 -6.64 -6.33 -4.06
#